data_AF-A0A1B7XVQ6-F1
#
_entry.id   AF-A0A1B7XVQ6-F1
#
_cell.length_a   1.000
_cell.length_b   1.000
_cell.length_c   1.000
_cell.angle_alpha   90.00
_cell.angle_beta   90.00
_cell.angle_gamma   90.00
#
_symmetry.space_group_name_H-M   'P 1'
#
loop_
_entity.id
_entity.type
_entity.pdbx_description
1 polymer ?
#
loop_
_entity_poly.entity_id
_entity_poly.type
_entity_poly.pdbx_seq_one_letter_code
_entity_poly.pdbx_strand_id
1 'polypeptide(L)'
;MNEGWNNSIPLTGTRPQPDYSVGFRREAFTDDQLQKLSPFVGNFLAGDQSFFMATYMMYFPFLACEVKCGAAALDTADRQNAHSMTLAVRAVVELFRLVKREHELNRQVMAFSVSHDHQTVRIYGHYPVTEGKDTKFYRHPIHKFFFTALDGKEKWTAYRFTRNIYEIWMPTHLKQICSVIDQLPSCLDFEVPGLPDSGLSQEPEDPYLSHSGSASDSQHSSMAGG
;
A
#
# COMPACT_ATOMS: atom_id res chain seq x y z
N MET A 1 -15.90 0.64 5.91
CA MET A 1 -15.65 -0.72 5.40
C MET A 1 -14.45 -1.25 6.15
N ASN A 2 -14.55 -2.45 6.72
CA ASN A 2 -13.47 -3.13 7.43
C ASN A 2 -12.67 -3.94 6.40
N GLU A 3 -11.80 -3.23 5.68
CA GLU A 3 -10.96 -3.79 4.62
C GLU A 3 -9.53 -3.90 5.12
N GLY A 4 -8.93 -5.09 5.03
CA GLY A 4 -7.53 -5.20 5.35
C GLY A 4 -6.66 -4.60 4.25
N TRP A 5 -5.49 -4.09 4.64
CA TRP A 5 -4.55 -3.43 3.74
C TRP A 5 -3.66 -4.39 2.93
N ASN A 6 -4.28 -5.14 2.01
CA ASN A 6 -3.66 -6.19 1.17
C ASN A 6 -2.46 -5.72 0.35
N ASN A 7 -2.49 -4.46 -0.10
CA ASN A 7 -1.51 -3.90 -1.03
C ASN A 7 -0.39 -3.15 -0.30
N SER A 8 -0.40 -3.16 1.03
CA SER A 8 0.65 -2.54 1.83
C SER A 8 1.76 -3.55 2.14
N ILE A 9 3.00 -3.09 2.05
CA ILE A 9 4.13 -3.82 2.64
C ILE A 9 3.96 -3.74 4.15
N PRO A 10 3.79 -4.85 4.89
CA PRO A 10 3.53 -4.78 6.31
C PRO A 10 4.81 -4.41 7.09
N LEU A 11 4.66 -3.81 8.28
CA LEU A 11 5.81 -3.53 9.17
C LEU A 11 6.17 -4.76 10.02
N THR A 12 5.17 -5.59 10.31
CA THR A 12 5.27 -6.82 11.09
C THR A 12 4.58 -7.95 10.33
N GLY A 13 4.57 -9.19 10.85
CA GLY A 13 3.88 -10.29 10.15
C GLY A 13 2.36 -10.11 10.02
N THR A 14 1.73 -9.29 10.86
CA THR A 14 0.29 -9.03 10.80
C THR A 14 -0.01 -7.89 9.85
N ARG A 15 -1.00 -8.04 8.97
CA ARG A 15 -1.48 -6.96 8.10
C ARG A 15 -2.47 -6.04 8.85
N PRO A 16 -2.43 -4.72 8.65
CA PRO A 16 -3.48 -3.84 9.16
C PRO A 16 -4.86 -4.15 8.57
N GLN A 17 -5.90 -4.03 9.41
CA GLN A 17 -7.30 -4.12 9.00
C GLN A 17 -8.15 -3.24 9.92
N PRO A 18 -8.11 -1.90 9.74
CA PRO A 18 -8.93 -0.99 10.52
C PRO A 18 -10.42 -1.21 10.27
N ASP A 19 -11.26 -1.01 11.29
CA ASP A 19 -12.72 -1.02 11.14
C ASP A 19 -13.20 0.05 10.15
N TYR A 20 -12.47 1.16 10.08
CA TYR A 20 -12.62 2.20 9.07
C TYR A 20 -11.26 2.81 8.73
N SER A 21 -11.02 3.10 7.46
CA SER A 21 -9.84 3.84 7.04
C SER A 21 -10.12 4.73 5.84
N VAL A 22 -9.25 5.72 5.66
CA VAL A 22 -9.35 6.73 4.61
C VAL A 22 -7.97 6.96 4.03
N GLY A 23 -7.92 7.00 2.71
CA GLY A 23 -6.81 7.47 1.91
C GLY A 23 -7.35 8.10 0.65
N PHE A 24 -6.45 8.39 -0.28
CA PHE A 24 -6.81 8.93 -1.59
C PHE A 24 -7.17 7.81 -2.55
N ARG A 25 -8.23 8.03 -3.33
CA ARG A 25 -8.53 7.14 -4.46
C ARG A 25 -7.61 7.48 -5.63
N ARG A 26 -7.57 6.60 -6.62
CA ARG A 26 -6.81 6.82 -7.86
C ARG A 26 -7.18 8.16 -8.51
N GLU A 27 -8.46 8.54 -8.47
CA GLU A 27 -8.98 9.76 -9.09
C GLU A 27 -8.54 11.06 -8.39
N ALA A 28 -7.87 10.96 -7.24
CA ALA A 28 -7.25 12.11 -6.60
C ALA A 28 -5.96 12.57 -7.30
N PHE A 29 -5.43 11.76 -8.21
CA PHE A 29 -4.18 12.00 -8.93
C PHE A 29 -4.44 12.16 -10.43
N THR A 30 -3.62 12.96 -11.10
CA THR A 30 -3.63 13.07 -12.56
C THR A 30 -3.03 11.84 -13.22
N ASP A 31 -3.30 11.62 -14.50
CA ASP A 31 -2.68 10.51 -15.25
C ASP A 31 -1.15 10.58 -15.22
N ASP A 32 -0.56 11.77 -15.33
CA ASP A 32 0.89 11.99 -15.23
C ASP A 32 1.42 11.59 -13.84
N GLN A 33 0.71 11.94 -12.76
CA GLN A 33 1.09 11.56 -11.40
C GLN A 33 1.00 10.06 -11.20
N LEU A 34 -0.04 9.42 -11.76
CA LEU A 34 -0.22 7.97 -11.70
C LEU A 34 0.87 7.25 -12.51
N GLN A 35 1.28 7.79 -13.66
CA GLN A 35 2.40 7.26 -14.44
C GLN A 35 3.71 7.31 -13.63
N LYS A 36 3.97 8.42 -12.95
CA LYS A 36 5.15 8.57 -12.09
C LYS A 36 5.13 7.66 -10.86
N LEU A 37 3.96 7.36 -10.32
CA LEU A 37 3.80 6.40 -9.21
C LEU A 37 3.89 4.94 -9.65
N SER A 38 3.58 4.63 -10.92
CA SER A 38 3.48 3.27 -11.47
C SER A 38 4.67 2.36 -11.09
N PRO A 39 5.95 2.79 -11.22
CA PRO A 39 7.09 1.93 -10.89
C PRO A 39 7.15 1.49 -9.41
N PHE A 40 6.49 2.23 -8.51
CA PHE A 40 6.55 1.98 -7.07
C PHE A 40 5.35 1.20 -6.53
N VAL A 41 4.25 1.14 -7.30
CA VAL A 41 3.03 0.42 -6.89
C VAL A 41 2.95 -1.01 -7.46
N GLY A 42 3.72 -1.31 -8.50
CA GLY A 42 3.78 -2.63 -9.12
C GLY A 42 2.44 -3.06 -9.73
N ASN A 43 2.30 -4.36 -10.02
CA ASN A 43 1.04 -4.96 -10.45
C ASN A 43 0.16 -5.27 -9.23
N PHE A 44 -0.32 -4.22 -8.56
CA PHE A 44 -1.11 -4.32 -7.34
C PHE A 44 -2.43 -5.10 -7.54
N LEU A 45 -2.92 -5.26 -8.78
CA LEU A 45 -4.06 -6.10 -9.11
C LEU A 45 -3.73 -7.60 -9.08
N ALA A 46 -2.48 -7.97 -9.34
CA ALA A 46 -1.97 -9.34 -9.22
C ALA A 46 -1.48 -9.67 -7.80
N GLY A 47 -1.57 -8.72 -6.86
CA GLY A 47 -1.23 -8.93 -5.45
C GLY A 47 0.11 -8.30 -5.02
N ASP A 48 0.77 -7.53 -5.88
CA ASP A 48 1.98 -6.80 -5.50
C ASP A 48 1.69 -5.84 -4.33
N GLN A 49 2.65 -5.78 -3.41
CA GLN A 49 2.63 -4.88 -2.27
C GLN A 49 3.48 -3.64 -2.56
N SER A 50 3.06 -2.50 -2.02
CA SER A 50 3.75 -1.24 -2.16
C SER A 50 3.81 -0.50 -0.82
N PHE A 51 4.69 0.50 -0.76
CA PHE A 51 4.65 1.45 0.36
C PHE A 51 3.45 2.40 0.26
N PHE A 52 2.95 2.67 -0.94
CA PHE A 52 2.04 3.78 -1.21
C PHE A 52 0.57 3.39 -1.19
N MET A 53 0.24 2.10 -1.19
CA MET A 53 -1.15 1.62 -1.21
C MET A 53 -1.48 0.80 0.04
N ALA A 54 -2.68 1.03 0.58
CA ALA A 54 -3.28 0.18 1.59
C ALA A 54 -4.08 -0.95 0.95
N THR A 55 -5.04 -0.58 0.09
CA THR A 55 -5.85 -1.50 -0.71
C THR A 55 -5.70 -1.13 -2.18
N TYR A 56 -6.20 -1.97 -3.09
CA TYR A 56 -6.19 -1.68 -4.52
C TYR A 56 -6.89 -0.36 -4.92
N MET A 57 -7.68 0.24 -4.01
CA MET A 57 -8.42 1.50 -4.20
C MET A 57 -7.91 2.65 -3.31
N MET A 58 -6.92 2.42 -2.45
CA MET A 58 -6.53 3.38 -1.42
C MET A 58 -5.02 3.65 -1.44
N TYR A 59 -4.65 4.81 -1.97
CA TYR A 59 -3.31 5.38 -1.96
C TYR A 59 -3.14 6.28 -0.72
N PHE A 60 -1.93 6.30 -0.15
CA PHE A 60 -1.52 7.16 0.96
C PHE A 60 -2.62 7.31 2.02
N PRO A 61 -2.96 6.24 2.77
CA PRO A 61 -3.93 6.33 3.86
C PRO A 61 -3.48 7.39 4.88
N PHE A 62 -4.43 8.10 5.49
CA PHE A 62 -4.14 9.17 6.46
C PHE A 62 -5.09 9.17 7.67
N LEU A 63 -6.12 8.34 7.68
CA LEU A 63 -7.01 8.16 8.84
C LEU A 63 -7.33 6.68 9.02
N ALA A 64 -7.24 6.19 10.25
CA ALA A 64 -7.77 4.89 10.66
C ALA A 64 -8.60 4.99 11.94
N CYS A 65 -9.66 4.21 12.02
CA CYS A 65 -10.48 4.09 13.21
C CYS A 65 -10.63 2.64 13.63
N GLU A 66 -10.65 2.43 14.94
CA GLU A 66 -10.84 1.13 15.57
C GLU A 66 -11.94 1.29 16.62
N VAL A 67 -12.98 0.47 16.51
CA VAL A 67 -14.06 0.39 17.50
C VAL A 67 -13.87 -0.87 18.34
N LYS A 68 -14.13 -0.76 19.64
CA LYS A 68 -14.04 -1.89 20.55
C LYS A 68 -15.18 -1.93 21.56
N CYS A 69 -15.40 -3.11 22.11
CA CYS A 69 -16.28 -3.30 23.25
C CYS A 69 -15.42 -3.38 24.53
N GLY A 70 -15.57 -2.40 25.43
CA GLY A 70 -14.88 -2.35 26.73
C GLY A 70 -13.51 -1.64 26.75
N ALA A 71 -13.11 -1.17 27.94
CA ALA A 71 -11.95 -0.28 28.09
C ALA A 71 -10.57 -0.95 27.83
N ALA A 72 -10.37 -2.20 28.28
CA ALA A 72 -9.14 -2.96 28.00
C ALA A 72 -8.92 -3.20 26.50
N ALA A 73 -9.99 -3.09 25.70
CA ALA A 73 -9.90 -3.23 24.27
C ALA A 73 -9.39 -1.93 23.59
N LEU A 74 -9.50 -0.75 24.21
CA LEU A 74 -8.99 0.51 23.64
C LEU A 74 -7.46 0.55 23.55
N ASP A 75 -6.72 -0.08 24.47
CA ASP A 75 -5.26 -0.15 24.35
C ASP A 75 -4.84 -1.07 23.18
N THR A 76 -5.67 -2.06 22.84
CA THR A 76 -5.50 -2.87 21.63
C THR A 76 -5.83 -2.06 20.38
N ALA A 77 -6.94 -1.32 20.36
CA ALA A 77 -7.27 -0.38 19.28
C ALA A 77 -6.15 0.63 19.05
N ASP A 78 -5.62 1.22 20.11
CA ASP A 78 -4.53 2.19 20.06
C ASP A 78 -3.28 1.56 19.41
N ARG A 79 -2.97 0.30 19.70
CA ARG A 79 -1.84 -0.43 19.07
C ARG A 79 -2.09 -0.77 17.60
N GLN A 80 -3.29 -1.23 17.27
CA GLN A 80 -3.68 -1.52 15.89
C GLN A 80 -3.61 -0.25 15.03
N ASN A 81 -4.17 0.85 15.52
CA ASN A 81 -4.09 2.16 14.88
C ASN A 81 -2.65 2.67 14.75
N ALA A 82 -1.80 2.49 15.77
CA ALA A 82 -0.39 2.86 15.68
C ALA A 82 0.34 2.08 14.56
N HIS A 83 0.03 0.79 14.40
CA HIS A 83 0.60 -0.01 13.31
C HIS A 83 0.11 0.50 11.94
N SER A 84 -1.19 0.67 11.76
CA SER A 84 -1.78 1.20 10.52
C SER A 84 -1.20 2.57 10.15
N MET A 85 -1.15 3.50 11.12
CA MET A 85 -0.65 4.85 10.87
C MET A 85 0.86 4.90 10.71
N THR A 86 1.62 3.93 11.24
CA THR A 86 3.04 3.81 10.90
C THR A 86 3.23 3.51 9.41
N LEU A 87 2.43 2.62 8.81
CA LEU A 87 2.51 2.35 7.37
C LEU A 87 2.13 3.59 6.56
N ALA A 88 1.06 4.28 6.95
CA ALA A 88 0.63 5.54 6.36
C ALA A 88 1.74 6.60 6.34
N VAL A 89 2.33 6.88 7.51
CA VAL A 89 3.39 7.88 7.62
C VAL A 89 4.65 7.43 6.89
N ARG A 90 4.98 6.14 6.90
CA ARG A 90 6.10 5.59 6.13
C ARG A 90 5.92 5.81 4.64
N ALA A 91 4.72 5.63 4.10
CA ALA A 91 4.42 5.88 2.69
C ALA A 91 4.82 7.30 2.26
N VAL A 92 4.43 8.30 3.05
CA VAL A 92 4.74 9.71 2.79
C VAL A 92 6.24 9.97 2.93
N VAL A 93 6.90 9.40 3.95
CA VAL A 93 8.35 9.54 4.12
C VAL A 93 9.12 8.96 2.93
N GLU A 94 8.80 7.74 2.51
CA GLU A 94 9.46 7.11 1.36
C GLU A 94 9.25 7.90 0.08
N LEU A 95 8.04 8.44 -0.15
CA LEU A 95 7.77 9.31 -1.29
C LEU A 95 8.65 10.58 -1.26
N PHE A 96 8.72 11.28 -0.12
CA PHE A 96 9.49 12.52 0.01
C PHE A 96 11.00 12.28 -0.12
N ARG A 97 11.50 11.11 0.29
CA ARG A 97 12.90 10.72 0.13
C ARG A 97 13.31 10.58 -1.33
N LEU A 98 12.41 10.14 -2.21
CA LEU A 98 12.69 10.02 -3.64
C LEU A 98 13.12 11.35 -4.27
N VAL A 99 12.69 12.47 -3.69
CA VAL A 99 13.02 13.83 -4.14
C VAL A 99 13.82 14.64 -3.10
N LYS A 100 14.36 13.98 -2.07
CA LYS A 100 15.19 14.58 -1.01
C LYS A 100 14.50 15.70 -0.21
N ARG A 101 13.19 15.57 0.00
CA ARG A 101 12.33 16.53 0.74
C ARG A 101 11.90 16.03 2.12
N GLU A 102 12.47 14.94 2.63
CA GLU A 102 12.07 14.31 3.89
C GLU A 102 12.22 15.21 5.14
N HIS A 103 13.03 16.26 5.05
CA HIS A 103 13.17 17.27 6.11
C HIS A 103 11.87 18.05 6.36
N GLU A 104 10.99 18.18 5.37
CA GLU A 104 9.68 18.85 5.49
C GLU A 104 8.73 18.10 6.43
N LEU A 105 8.96 16.79 6.62
CA LEU A 105 8.07 15.92 7.39
C LEU A 105 8.46 15.82 8.86
N ASN A 106 9.67 16.25 9.24
CA ASN A 106 10.20 16.00 10.57
C ASN A 106 9.29 16.61 11.65
N ARG A 107 8.75 15.74 12.53
CA ARG A 107 7.82 16.07 13.61
C ARG A 107 6.50 16.70 13.15
N GLN A 108 6.17 16.63 11.87
CA GLN A 108 4.88 17.08 11.33
C GLN A 108 3.87 15.93 11.36
N VAL A 109 2.64 16.22 11.76
CA VAL A 109 1.56 15.21 11.80
C VAL A 109 1.14 14.88 10.37
N MET A 110 1.31 13.60 9.99
CA MET A 110 1.06 13.07 8.66
C MET A 110 -0.12 12.10 8.59
N ALA A 111 -0.64 11.66 9.72
CA ALA A 111 -1.83 10.82 9.76
C ALA A 111 -2.53 10.93 11.12
N PHE A 112 -3.79 10.51 11.19
CA PHE A 112 -4.59 10.54 12.40
C PHE A 112 -5.21 9.18 12.69
N SER A 113 -5.49 8.91 13.96
CA SER A 113 -6.29 7.76 14.32
C SER A 113 -7.30 8.05 15.41
N VAL A 114 -8.43 7.35 15.35
CA VAL A 114 -9.48 7.39 16.37
C VAL A 114 -9.71 6.00 16.92
N SER A 115 -9.63 5.85 18.23
CA SER A 115 -10.03 4.63 18.94
C SER A 115 -11.22 4.96 19.82
N HIS A 116 -12.30 4.19 19.70
CA HIS A 116 -13.49 4.45 20.51
C HIS A 116 -14.22 3.19 20.94
N ASP A 117 -14.99 3.33 22.02
CA ASP A 117 -15.94 2.33 22.48
C ASP A 117 -17.31 2.98 22.71
N HIS A 118 -18.16 2.33 23.49
CA HIS A 118 -19.49 2.83 23.85
C HIS A 118 -19.53 4.12 24.69
N GLN A 119 -18.41 4.62 25.23
CA GLN A 119 -18.38 5.82 26.09
C GLN A 119 -17.18 6.74 25.85
N THR A 120 -16.07 6.21 25.35
CA THR A 120 -14.77 6.89 25.29
C THR A 120 -14.30 7.06 23.85
N VAL A 121 -13.67 8.19 23.57
CA VAL A 121 -12.94 8.43 22.32
C VAL A 121 -11.50 8.84 22.64
N ARG A 122 -10.53 8.31 21.89
CA ARG A 122 -9.12 8.69 21.92
C ARG A 122 -8.69 9.07 20.50
N ILE A 123 -8.12 10.26 20.35
CA ILE A 123 -7.66 10.83 19.09
C ILE A 123 -6.15 11.03 19.16
N TYR A 124 -5.45 10.57 18.12
CA TYR A 124 -4.00 10.70 18.02
C TYR A 124 -3.60 11.29 16.66
N GLY A 125 -2.53 12.09 16.67
CA GLY A 125 -1.78 12.46 15.48
C GLY A 125 -0.50 11.62 15.41
N HIS A 126 -0.13 11.18 14.22
CA HIS A 126 1.05 10.35 13.96
C HIS A 126 2.04 11.12 13.10
N TYR A 127 3.33 11.04 13.45
CA TYR A 127 4.38 11.83 12.82
C TYR A 127 5.71 11.07 12.76
N PRO A 128 6.54 11.33 11.73
CA PRO A 128 7.89 10.80 11.67
C PRO A 128 8.88 11.72 12.40
N VAL A 129 9.98 11.15 12.88
CA VAL A 129 11.20 11.86 13.24
C VAL A 129 12.29 11.33 12.33
N THR A 130 12.85 12.20 11.50
CA THR A 130 13.84 11.84 10.48
C THR A 130 15.25 12.28 10.94
N GLU A 131 16.18 11.34 10.95
CA GLU A 131 17.59 11.54 11.32
C GLU A 131 18.46 10.90 10.23
N GLY A 132 18.80 11.67 9.19
CA GLY A 132 19.50 11.15 8.01
C GLY A 132 18.67 10.06 7.31
N LYS A 133 19.23 8.84 7.23
CA LYS A 133 18.55 7.68 6.63
C LYS A 133 17.58 6.99 7.58
N ASP A 134 17.65 7.28 8.88
CA ASP A 134 16.78 6.66 9.88
C ASP A 134 15.49 7.45 10.03
N THR A 135 14.37 6.73 10.17
CA THR A 135 13.07 7.30 10.51
C THR A 135 12.46 6.52 11.65
N LYS A 136 12.03 7.24 12.69
CA LYS A 136 11.24 6.72 13.79
C LYS A 136 9.82 7.27 13.69
N PHE A 137 8.83 6.45 14.04
CA PHE A 137 7.43 6.81 13.95
C PHE A 137 6.83 6.94 15.35
N TYR A 138 6.16 8.07 15.59
CA TYR A 138 5.60 8.41 16.89
C TYR A 138 4.14 8.82 16.77
N ARG A 139 3.45 8.78 17.90
CA ARG A 139 2.09 9.32 18.04
C ARG A 139 2.03 10.34 19.18
N HIS A 140 1.16 11.33 19.02
CA HIS A 140 0.84 12.32 20.04
C HIS A 140 -0.66 12.22 20.39
N PRO A 141 -1.04 12.09 21.67
CA PRO A 141 -2.43 12.14 22.08
C PRO A 141 -2.99 13.56 21.89
N ILE A 142 -3.86 13.73 20.90
CA ILE A 142 -4.53 15.02 20.65
C ILE A 142 -5.63 15.23 21.69
N HIS A 143 -6.47 14.21 21.91
CA HIS A 143 -7.51 14.29 22.91
C HIS A 143 -7.99 12.90 23.35
N LYS A 144 -8.40 12.78 24.62
CA LYS A 144 -9.02 11.58 25.20
C LYS A 144 -10.17 12.04 26.08
N PHE A 145 -11.38 11.56 25.83
CA PHE A 145 -12.57 12.06 26.52
C PHE A 145 -13.70 11.03 26.54
N PHE A 146 -14.61 11.21 27.50
CA PHE A 146 -15.87 10.47 27.59
C PHE A 146 -16.97 11.29 26.92
N PHE A 147 -17.55 10.80 25.83
CA PHE A 147 -18.57 11.55 25.09
C PHE A 147 -19.97 11.44 25.73
N THR A 148 -20.15 10.53 26.68
CA THR A 148 -21.37 10.36 27.49
C THR A 148 -21.35 11.17 28.78
N ALA A 149 -20.20 11.73 29.18
CA ALA A 149 -20.06 12.52 30.40
C ALA A 149 -20.69 13.91 30.24
N LEU A 150 -21.04 14.53 31.39
CA LEU A 150 -21.52 15.91 31.47
C LEU A 150 -22.68 16.20 30.51
N ASP A 151 -23.68 15.31 30.49
CA ASP A 151 -24.85 15.40 29.59
C ASP A 151 -24.48 15.51 28.10
N GLY A 152 -23.40 14.81 27.71
CA GLY A 152 -22.97 14.75 26.31
C GLY A 152 -22.28 16.01 25.80
N LYS A 153 -21.66 16.81 26.69
CA LYS A 153 -20.91 18.03 26.33
C LYS A 153 -19.95 17.83 25.14
N GLU A 154 -19.25 16.69 25.12
CA GLU A 154 -18.23 16.35 24.11
C GLU A 154 -18.77 15.48 22.95
N LYS A 155 -20.09 15.28 22.86
CA LYS A 155 -20.71 14.35 21.89
C LYS A 155 -20.33 14.64 20.44
N TRP A 156 -20.08 15.90 20.10
CA TRP A 156 -19.76 16.32 18.73
C TRP A 156 -18.26 16.50 18.46
N THR A 157 -17.41 16.30 19.46
CA THR A 157 -15.98 16.64 19.36
C THR A 157 -15.25 15.76 18.33
N ALA A 158 -15.46 14.45 18.37
CA ALA A 158 -14.89 13.53 17.38
C ALA A 158 -15.38 13.83 15.96
N TYR A 159 -16.68 14.10 15.81
CA TYR A 159 -17.28 14.44 14.52
C TYR A 159 -16.68 15.72 13.92
N ARG A 160 -16.57 16.79 14.72
CA ARG A 160 -15.97 18.07 14.28
C ARG A 160 -14.50 17.89 13.91
N PHE A 161 -13.76 17.12 14.72
CA PHE A 161 -12.36 16.81 14.43
C PHE A 161 -12.21 16.07 13.09
N THR A 162 -12.97 14.99 12.89
CA THR A 162 -12.94 14.22 11.64
C THR A 162 -13.35 15.09 10.45
N ARG A 163 -14.39 15.93 10.59
CA ARG A 163 -14.74 16.90 9.53
C ARG A 163 -13.61 17.85 9.18
N ASN A 164 -12.91 18.39 10.17
CA ASN A 164 -11.77 19.26 9.93
C ASN A 164 -10.60 18.53 9.23
N ILE A 165 -10.43 17.22 9.48
CA ILE A 165 -9.49 16.41 8.69
C ILE A 165 -9.86 16.47 7.21
N TYR A 166 -11.13 16.21 6.85
CA TYR A 166 -11.57 16.22 5.44
C TYR A 166 -11.56 17.61 4.81
N GLU A 167 -12.02 18.62 5.54
CA GLU A 167 -12.29 19.94 4.96
C GLU A 167 -11.06 20.85 4.93
N ILE A 168 -10.09 20.64 5.83
CA ILE A 168 -8.96 21.56 6.02
C ILE A 168 -7.62 20.84 5.80
N TRP A 169 -7.40 19.75 6.53
CA TRP A 169 -6.07 19.11 6.55
C TRP A 169 -5.82 18.26 5.30
N MET A 170 -6.78 17.42 4.90
CA MET A 170 -6.67 16.49 3.77
C MET A 170 -6.34 17.20 2.44
N PRO A 171 -7.00 18.33 2.05
CA PRO A 171 -6.64 19.03 0.82
C PRO A 171 -5.21 19.55 0.83
N THR A 172 -4.74 20.03 1.99
CA THR A 172 -3.35 20.49 2.16
C THR A 172 -2.37 19.33 2.02
N HIS A 173 -2.67 18.19 2.65
CA HIS A 173 -1.86 16.99 2.58
C HIS A 173 -1.78 16.41 1.16
N LEU A 174 -2.91 16.34 0.45
CA LEU A 174 -2.95 15.93 -0.94
C LEU A 174 -2.07 16.82 -1.82
N LYS A 175 -2.18 18.14 -1.65
CA LYS A 175 -1.36 19.10 -2.41
C LYS A 175 0.15 18.89 -2.17
N GLN A 176 0.55 18.57 -0.94
CA GLN A 176 1.94 18.26 -0.62
C GLN A 176 2.41 16.97 -1.31
N ILE A 177 1.60 15.91 -1.26
CA ILE A 177 1.88 14.64 -1.94
C ILE A 177 2.01 14.85 -3.46
N CYS A 178 1.02 15.49 -4.08
CA CYS A 178 1.02 15.82 -5.51
C CYS A 178 2.28 16.62 -5.89
N SER A 179 2.64 17.64 -5.11
CA SER A 179 3.84 18.45 -5.34
C SER A 179 5.13 17.63 -5.34
N VAL A 180 5.21 16.55 -4.56
CA VAL A 180 6.35 15.63 -4.57
C VAL A 180 6.30 14.69 -5.77
N ILE A 181 5.13 14.12 -6.06
CA ILE A 181 4.95 13.23 -7.23
C ILE A 181 5.31 13.97 -8.52
N ASP A 182 4.93 15.24 -8.64
CA ASP A 182 5.22 16.06 -9.82
C ASP A 182 6.73 16.23 -10.07
N GLN A 183 7.56 16.09 -9.04
CA GLN A 183 9.02 16.16 -9.14
C GLN A 183 9.69 14.81 -9.42
N LEU A 184 8.94 13.71 -9.39
CA LEU A 184 9.48 12.40 -9.79
C LEU A 184 9.83 12.40 -11.28
N PRO A 185 10.90 11.70 -11.69
CA PRO A 185 11.27 11.57 -13.09
C PRO A 185 10.17 10.81 -13.85
N SER A 186 9.84 11.29 -15.06
CA SER A 186 8.78 10.70 -15.90
C SER A 186 9.14 9.33 -16.49
N CYS A 187 10.37 8.86 -16.27
CA CYS A 187 10.83 7.53 -16.60
C CYS A 187 11.92 7.15 -15.58
N LEU A 188 11.65 6.19 -14.70
CA LEU A 188 12.73 5.46 -14.05
C LEU A 188 13.17 4.40 -15.05
N ASP A 189 14.12 4.76 -15.92
CA ASP A 189 14.94 3.75 -16.57
C ASP A 189 15.74 3.11 -15.45
N PHE A 190 15.24 2.00 -14.89
CA PHE A 190 16.10 1.09 -14.16
C PHE A 190 17.10 0.59 -15.21
N GLU A 191 18.26 1.25 -15.30
CA GLU A 191 19.43 0.69 -15.97
C GLU A 191 19.73 -0.62 -15.25
N VAL A 192 19.20 -1.72 -15.79
CA VAL A 192 19.67 -3.06 -15.47
C VAL A 192 21.10 -3.09 -16.00
N PRO A 193 22.15 -3.22 -15.16
CA PRO A 193 23.48 -3.46 -15.66
C PRO A 193 23.40 -4.73 -16.50
N GLY A 194 23.64 -4.60 -17.81
CA GLY A 194 23.42 -5.65 -18.78
C GLY A 194 24.03 -6.96 -18.28
N LEU A 195 23.19 -8.00 -18.19
CA LEU A 195 23.73 -9.36 -18.15
C LEU A 195 24.63 -9.52 -19.38
N PRO A 196 25.86 -10.03 -19.24
CA PRO A 196 26.66 -10.37 -20.40
C PRO A 196 25.87 -11.37 -21.24
N ASP A 197 25.68 -11.04 -22.51
CA ASP A 197 25.08 -11.90 -23.53
C ASP A 197 25.69 -13.30 -23.42
N SER A 198 24.96 -14.22 -22.82
CA SER A 198 25.24 -15.64 -22.96
C SER A 198 24.77 -16.03 -24.33
N GLY A 199 25.67 -15.88 -25.31
CA GLY A 199 25.50 -16.35 -26.67
C GLY A 199 25.28 -17.85 -26.68
N LEU A 200 24.02 -18.26 -26.75
CA LEU A 200 23.60 -19.61 -27.09
C LEU A 200 22.38 -19.52 -28.02
N SER A 201 22.64 -19.08 -29.25
CA SER A 201 21.82 -19.47 -30.39
C SER A 201 22.26 -20.87 -30.81
N GLN A 202 21.49 -21.88 -30.43
CA GLN A 202 21.49 -23.16 -31.14
C GLN A 202 20.08 -23.36 -31.68
N GLU A 203 19.92 -23.11 -32.98
CA GLU A 203 18.85 -23.69 -33.78
C GLU A 203 19.02 -25.22 -33.79
N PRO A 204 17.94 -26.02 -33.75
CA PRO A 204 18.05 -27.45 -33.96
C PRO A 204 18.18 -27.73 -35.47
N GLU A 205 19.33 -28.24 -35.90
CA GLU A 205 19.47 -28.86 -37.22
C GLU A 205 18.95 -30.30 -37.18
N ASP A 206 17.94 -30.59 -38.00
CA ASP A 206 17.43 -31.93 -38.30
C ASP A 206 18.38 -32.68 -39.27
N PRO A 207 18.89 -33.88 -38.92
CA PRO A 207 19.65 -34.69 -39.87
C PRO A 207 18.73 -35.65 -40.65
N TYR A 208 18.66 -35.41 -41.95
CA TYR A 208 18.04 -36.25 -42.97
C TYR A 208 18.61 -37.69 -43.01
N LEU A 209 17.67 -38.65 -43.13
CA LEU A 209 17.65 -39.80 -44.06
C LEU A 209 18.95 -40.21 -44.78
N SER A 210 19.35 -41.47 -44.59
CA SER A 210 19.77 -42.48 -45.61
C SER A 210 20.48 -43.64 -44.88
N HIS A 211 20.47 -44.92 -45.25
CA HIS A 211 19.95 -45.70 -46.38
C HIS A 211 20.10 -47.20 -46.02
N SER A 212 19.21 -48.07 -46.53
CA SER A 212 19.44 -49.44 -47.09
C SER A 212 18.22 -50.32 -46.78
N GLY A 213 17.38 -50.73 -47.76
CA GLY A 213 17.60 -51.86 -48.68
C GLY A 213 17.24 -53.18 -47.95
N SER A 214 16.39 -54.12 -48.39
CA SER A 214 15.94 -54.55 -49.71
C SER A 214 14.74 -55.53 -49.59
N ALA A 215 14.06 -55.73 -50.73
CA ALA A 215 12.87 -56.54 -51.07
C ALA A 215 12.68 -57.95 -50.45
N SER A 216 11.40 -58.38 -50.35
CA SER A 216 10.83 -59.50 -51.14
C SER A 216 9.35 -59.80 -50.80
N ASP A 217 8.56 -60.07 -51.85
CA ASP A 217 7.17 -60.54 -51.87
C ASP A 217 6.90 -61.86 -51.13
N SER A 218 5.68 -62.04 -50.60
CA SER A 218 4.87 -63.26 -50.84
C SER A 218 3.42 -63.13 -50.35
N GLN A 219 2.52 -63.72 -51.12
CA GLN A 219 1.06 -63.83 -50.97
C GLN A 219 0.65 -64.75 -49.81
N HIS A 220 -0.55 -64.57 -49.21
CA HIS A 220 -1.71 -65.50 -49.32
C HIS A 220 -2.91 -65.16 -48.39
N SER A 221 -4.11 -65.19 -48.98
CA SER A 221 -5.42 -65.70 -48.52
C SER A 221 -6.12 -65.32 -47.18
N SER A 222 -7.28 -64.67 -47.37
CA SER A 222 -8.67 -65.18 -47.18
C SER A 222 -9.37 -65.28 -45.80
N MET A 223 -10.66 -64.90 -45.89
CA MET A 223 -11.86 -65.29 -45.10
C MET A 223 -12.04 -64.63 -43.72
N ALA A 224 -13.25 -64.41 -43.17
CA ALA A 224 -14.63 -64.18 -43.64
C ALA A 224 -15.48 -64.05 -42.36
N GLY A 225 -16.51 -63.19 -42.37
CA GLY A 225 -17.80 -63.41 -41.69
C GLY A 225 -17.90 -63.27 -40.16
N GLY A 226 -18.85 -62.45 -39.72
CA GLY A 226 -19.32 -62.33 -38.34
C GLY A 226 -20.02 -61.01 -38.10
#